data_AF-A0AAV7JTT0-F1
#
_entry.id   AF-A0AAV7JTT0-F1
#
_cell.length_a   1.000
_cell.length_b   1.000
_cell.length_c   1.000
_cell.angle_alpha   90.00
_cell.angle_beta   90.00
_cell.angle_gamma   90.00
#
_symmetry.space_group_name_H-M   'P 1'
#
loop_
_entity.id
_entity.type
_entity.pdbx_description
1 polymer ?
#
loop_
_entity_poly.entity_id
_entity_poly.type
_entity_poly.pdbx_seq_one_letter_code
_entity_poly.pdbx_strand_id
1 'polypeptide(L)'
;MVWAGISVKGRTPLVFVPVGVKINSSTYQKLILKLVVKDLSKTMFNKEPFLFQQDGAPAHTSNISQNWLRENIPDFITKEEWPPSSPDLNPMDFSIWSILEKNACAKSQSSVEALNKSLHREWEKFYKITYEPPLRRSPNV
;
A
#
# COMPACT_ATOMS: atom_id res chain seq x y z
N MET A 1 6.68 4.90 11.01
CA MET A 1 5.97 4.88 9.72
C MET A 1 5.47 3.48 9.45
N VAL A 2 4.35 3.34 8.75
CA VAL A 2 3.78 2.04 8.37
C VAL A 2 3.64 1.99 6.85
N TRP A 3 3.96 0.86 6.24
CA TRP A 3 3.69 0.60 4.83
C TRP A 3 2.66 -0.53 4.69
N ALA A 4 1.80 -0.41 3.69
CA ALA A 4 0.81 -1.40 3.34
C ALA A 4 0.43 -1.27 1.87
N GLY A 5 -0.11 -2.35 1.29
CA GLY A 5 -0.71 -2.38 -0.04
C GLY A 5 -2.04 -3.12 -0.02
N ILE A 6 -2.91 -2.78 -0.98
CA ILE A 6 -4.23 -3.39 -1.15
C ILE A 6 -4.48 -3.71 -2.63
N SER A 7 -5.33 -4.69 -2.88
CA SER A 7 -5.85 -5.05 -4.18
C SER A 7 -7.25 -5.63 -4.04
N VAL A 8 -7.92 -5.87 -5.18
CA VAL A 8 -9.19 -6.63 -5.21
C VAL A 8 -9.04 -8.07 -4.67
N LYS A 9 -7.81 -8.61 -4.65
CA LYS A 9 -7.52 -9.96 -4.12
C LYS A 9 -7.27 -9.95 -2.61
N GLY A 10 -7.07 -8.78 -1.99
CA GLY A 10 -6.85 -8.65 -0.56
C GLY A 10 -5.82 -7.59 -0.21
N ARG A 11 -5.04 -7.84 0.83
CA ARG A 11 -4.13 -6.86 1.43
C ARG A 11 -2.78 -7.48 1.73
N THR A 12 -1.74 -6.66 1.74
CA THR A 12 -0.41 -7.10 2.20
C THR A 12 -0.37 -7.19 3.73
N PRO A 13 0.64 -7.84 4.31
CA PRO A 13 1.01 -7.55 5.69
C PRO A 13 1.30 -6.05 5.90
N LEU A 14 1.06 -5.55 7.11
CA LEU A 14 1.58 -4.23 7.51
C LEU A 14 3.09 -4.34 7.77
N VAL A 15 3.86 -3.40 7.24
CA VAL A 15 5.28 -3.28 7.57
C VAL A 15 5.50 -2.06 8.45
N PHE A 16 5.86 -2.30 9.70
CA PHE A 16 6.20 -1.26 10.66
C PHE A 16 7.67 -0.91 10.53
N VAL A 17 7.95 0.30 10.05
CA VAL A 17 9.32 0.82 9.94
C VAL A 17 9.79 1.21 11.34
N PRO A 18 10.96 0.70 11.81
CA PRO A 18 11.48 1.01 13.13
C PRO A 18 11.63 2.52 13.38
N VAL A 19 11.48 2.93 14.63
CA VAL A 19 11.63 4.34 15.02
C VAL A 19 13.05 4.83 14.68
N GLY A 20 13.15 6.04 14.13
CA GLY A 20 14.41 6.64 13.69
C GLY A 20 14.90 6.20 12.31
N VAL A 21 14.30 5.17 11.71
CA VAL A 21 14.66 4.75 10.35
C VAL A 21 13.95 5.61 9.31
N LYS A 22 14.74 6.30 8.47
CA LYS A 22 14.22 7.00 7.29
C LYS A 22 14.05 6.03 6.12
N ILE A 23 12.92 6.14 5.43
CA ILE A 23 12.74 5.43 4.16
C ILE A 23 13.35 6.27 3.04
N ASN A 24 14.55 5.87 2.65
CA ASN A 24 15.16 6.22 1.37
C ASN A 24 15.02 5.04 0.40
N SER A 25 15.53 5.18 -0.82
CA SER A 25 15.47 4.15 -1.85
C SER A 25 16.04 2.79 -1.43
N SER A 26 17.18 2.77 -0.74
CA SER A 26 17.81 1.52 -0.28
C SER A 26 16.95 0.84 0.79
N THR A 27 16.48 1.60 1.78
CA THR A 27 15.64 1.04 2.85
C THR A 27 14.28 0.58 2.29
N TYR A 28 13.70 1.34 1.37
CA TYR A 28 12.47 0.96 0.66
C TYR A 28 12.65 -0.36 -0.10
N GLN A 29 13.72 -0.48 -0.90
CA GLN A 29 13.99 -1.70 -1.64
C GLN A 29 14.16 -2.92 -0.71
N LYS A 30 14.88 -2.75 0.42
CA LYS A 30 15.15 -3.85 1.35
C LYS A 30 13.92 -4.26 2.16
N LEU A 31 13.26 -3.29 2.80
CA LEU A 31 12.20 -3.56 3.77
C LEU A 31 10.82 -3.76 3.12
N ILE A 32 10.61 -3.22 1.93
CA ILE A 32 9.30 -3.27 1.26
C ILE A 32 9.38 -4.13 0.01
N LEU A 33 10.20 -3.73 -0.97
CA LEU A 33 10.17 -4.38 -2.28
C LEU A 33 10.62 -5.84 -2.21
N LYS A 34 11.79 -6.10 -1.63
CA LYS A 34 12.36 -7.44 -1.51
C LYS A 34 11.62 -8.31 -0.49
N LEU A 35 11.17 -7.72 0.61
CA LEU A 35 10.55 -8.45 1.72
C LEU A 35 9.08 -8.80 1.45
N VAL A 36 8.35 -7.93 0.75
CA VAL A 36 6.90 -8.09 0.54
C VAL A 36 6.56 -8.17 -0.94
N VAL A 37 6.91 -7.15 -1.72
CA VAL A 37 6.41 -6.99 -3.10
C VAL A 37 6.85 -8.15 -4.00
N LYS A 38 8.09 -8.63 -3.83
CA LYS A 38 8.68 -9.72 -4.61
C LYS A 38 7.82 -10.99 -4.63
N ASP A 39 7.20 -11.33 -3.50
CA ASP A 39 6.45 -12.56 -3.34
C ASP A 39 4.93 -12.38 -3.49
N LEU A 40 4.45 -11.19 -3.87
CA LEU A 40 3.01 -10.93 -4.05
C LEU A 40 2.38 -11.83 -5.12
N SER A 41 3.09 -12.13 -6.20
CA SER A 41 2.61 -13.06 -7.21
C SER A 41 2.23 -14.39 -6.57
N LYS A 42 3.08 -14.95 -5.70
CA LYS A 42 2.82 -16.23 -5.02
C LYS A 42 1.81 -16.12 -3.88
N THR A 43 1.86 -15.04 -3.10
CA THR A 43 1.14 -14.91 -1.82
C THR A 43 -0.27 -14.34 -1.98
N MET A 44 -0.46 -13.38 -2.87
CA MET A 44 -1.74 -12.66 -3.04
C MET A 44 -2.42 -12.98 -4.38
N PHE A 45 -1.63 -13.16 -5.44
CA PHE A 45 -2.15 -13.28 -6.80
C PHE A 45 -2.14 -14.72 -7.34
N ASN A 46 -1.78 -15.72 -6.54
CA ASN A 46 -1.77 -17.14 -6.95
C ASN A 46 -1.04 -17.41 -8.28
N LYS A 47 0.14 -16.79 -8.45
CA LYS A 47 1.01 -16.79 -9.63
C LYS A 47 0.48 -16.03 -10.85
N GLU A 48 -0.66 -15.37 -10.74
CA GLU A 48 -1.15 -14.46 -11.80
C GLU A 48 -0.32 -13.17 -11.85
N PRO A 49 -0.19 -12.55 -13.03
CA PRO A 49 0.43 -11.24 -13.17
C PRO A 49 -0.42 -10.16 -12.47
N PHE A 50 0.25 -9.10 -12.02
CA PHE A 50 -0.39 -7.95 -11.39
C PHE A 50 0.34 -6.67 -11.79
N LEU A 51 -0.40 -5.55 -11.76
CA LEU A 51 0.14 -4.20 -11.92
C LEU A 51 0.41 -3.59 -10.55
N PHE A 52 1.66 -3.21 -10.28
CA PHE A 52 2.03 -2.54 -9.04
C PHE A 52 1.91 -1.01 -9.17
N GLN A 53 1.17 -0.39 -8.26
CA GLN A 53 1.00 1.06 -8.19
C GLN A 53 1.61 1.61 -6.90
N GLN A 54 2.30 2.73 -6.99
CA GLN A 54 2.89 3.47 -5.88
C GLN A 54 2.88 4.98 -6.19
N ASP A 55 2.91 5.83 -5.16
CA ASP A 55 2.95 7.28 -5.33
C ASP A 55 4.32 7.81 -5.81
N GLY A 56 4.38 9.11 -6.08
CA GLY A 56 5.58 9.80 -6.55
C GLY A 56 6.66 10.09 -5.48
N ALA A 57 6.64 9.44 -4.31
CA ALA A 57 7.63 9.72 -3.27
C ALA A 57 9.08 9.50 -3.76
N PRO A 58 10.08 10.28 -3.29
CA PRO A 58 11.46 10.19 -3.79
C PRO A 58 12.08 8.80 -3.74
N ALA A 59 11.73 7.99 -2.73
CA ALA A 59 12.20 6.61 -2.64
C ALA A 59 11.63 5.73 -3.76
N HIS A 60 10.37 5.95 -4.16
CA HIS A 60 9.66 5.19 -5.18
C HIS A 60 10.11 5.58 -6.60
N THR A 61 10.37 6.86 -6.83
CA THR A 61 10.79 7.41 -8.14
C THR A 61 12.29 7.29 -8.41
N SER A 62 13.09 6.86 -7.43
CA SER A 62 14.52 6.64 -7.62
C SER A 62 14.82 5.51 -8.62
N ASN A 63 15.93 5.66 -9.35
CA ASN A 63 16.36 4.65 -10.33
C ASN A 63 16.56 3.26 -9.71
N ILE A 64 17.01 3.20 -8.45
CA ILE A 64 17.21 1.93 -7.73
C ILE A 64 15.89 1.18 -7.55
N SER A 65 14.81 1.88 -7.18
CA SER A 65 13.49 1.28 -6.99
C SER A 65 12.85 0.92 -8.32
N GLN A 66 12.89 1.84 -9.30
CA GLN A 66 12.32 1.65 -10.63
C GLN A 66 12.98 0.48 -11.39
N ASN A 67 14.31 0.37 -11.35
CA ASN A 67 15.02 -0.74 -11.99
C ASN A 67 14.70 -2.07 -11.31
N TRP A 68 14.65 -2.09 -9.98
CA TRP A 68 14.28 -3.30 -9.26
C TRP A 68 12.87 -3.79 -9.62
N LEU A 69 11.89 -2.87 -9.70
CA LEU A 69 10.52 -3.21 -10.10
C LEU A 69 10.48 -3.80 -11.51
N ARG A 70 11.17 -3.16 -12.47
CA ARG A 70 11.28 -3.64 -13.86
C ARG A 70 11.88 -5.04 -13.97
N GLU A 71 12.84 -5.38 -13.10
CA GLU A 71 13.52 -6.68 -13.13
C GLU A 71 12.77 -7.79 -12.38
N ASN A 72 11.91 -7.46 -11.41
CA ASN A 72 11.41 -8.43 -10.43
C ASN A 72 9.89 -8.57 -10.40
N ILE A 73 9.13 -7.62 -10.94
CA ILE A 73 7.67 -7.56 -10.86
C ILE A 73 7.06 -7.64 -12.26
N PRO A 74 5.88 -8.28 -12.44
CA PRO A 74 5.31 -8.45 -13.78
C PRO A 74 5.03 -7.14 -14.51
N ASP A 75 4.47 -6.15 -13.80
CA ASP A 75 4.22 -4.81 -14.35
C ASP A 75 4.09 -3.79 -13.21
N PHE A 76 4.34 -2.52 -13.50
CA PHE A 76 4.16 -1.43 -12.53
C PHE A 76 4.00 -0.06 -13.21
N ILE A 77 3.33 0.87 -12.53
CA ILE A 77 3.24 2.26 -12.96
C ILE A 77 4.58 2.95 -12.71
N THR A 78 5.24 3.35 -13.79
CA THR A 78 6.53 4.03 -13.76
C THR A 78 6.40 5.45 -13.20
N LYS A 79 7.53 6.05 -12.82
CA LYS A 79 7.53 7.45 -12.36
C LYS A 79 7.10 8.44 -13.44
N GLU A 80 7.26 8.10 -14.72
CA GLU A 80 6.83 8.91 -15.85
C GLU A 80 5.32 8.84 -16.10
N GLU A 81 4.70 7.69 -15.79
CA GLU A 81 3.25 7.48 -15.94
C GLU A 81 2.46 8.00 -14.75
N TRP A 82 3.06 8.05 -13.56
CA TRP A 82 2.41 8.59 -12.37
C TRP A 82 2.28 10.12 -12.44
N PRO A 83 1.07 10.68 -12.39
CA PRO A 83 0.90 12.12 -12.46
C PRO A 83 1.46 12.83 -11.21
N PRO A 84 2.10 13.99 -11.36
CA PRO A 84 2.63 14.75 -10.23
C PRO A 84 1.52 15.18 -9.27
N SER A 85 1.79 15.04 -7.96
CA SER A 85 0.91 15.52 -6.88
C SER A 85 -0.54 15.01 -6.95
N SER A 86 -0.72 13.72 -7.26
CA SER A 86 -2.04 13.07 -7.35
C SER A 86 -2.32 12.07 -6.22
N PRO A 87 -2.46 12.51 -4.96
CA PRO A 87 -2.83 11.62 -3.86
C PRO A 87 -4.24 11.03 -4.03
N ASP A 88 -5.09 11.69 -4.82
CA ASP A 88 -6.45 11.27 -5.18
C ASP A 88 -6.50 9.99 -6.03
N LEU A 89 -5.38 9.59 -6.65
CA LEU A 89 -5.31 8.38 -7.47
C LEU A 89 -4.82 7.15 -6.71
N ASN A 90 -4.26 7.31 -5.51
CA ASN A 90 -3.78 6.20 -4.69
C ASN A 90 -4.86 5.79 -3.67
N PRO A 91 -5.48 4.59 -3.79
CA PRO A 91 -6.48 4.11 -2.83
C PRO A 91 -6.01 4.11 -1.38
N MET A 92 -4.71 3.91 -1.17
CA MET A 92 -4.12 3.98 0.16
C MET A 92 -4.30 5.38 0.75
N ASP A 93 -4.00 6.43 -0.03
CA ASP A 93 -3.98 7.82 0.43
C ASP A 93 -5.37 8.45 0.52
N PHE A 94 -6.22 8.29 -0.52
CA PHE A 94 -7.52 8.96 -0.52
C PHE A 94 -8.57 8.30 0.39
N SER A 95 -8.36 7.05 0.83
CA SER A 95 -9.38 6.32 1.59
C SER A 95 -8.83 5.48 2.74
N ILE A 96 -7.96 4.50 2.44
CA ILE A 96 -7.64 3.43 3.38
C ILE A 96 -6.93 3.95 4.63
N TRP A 97 -5.97 4.86 4.48
CA TRP A 97 -5.25 5.43 5.62
C TRP A 97 -6.18 6.20 6.57
N SER A 98 -7.15 6.96 6.04
CA SER A 98 -8.11 7.69 6.87
C SER A 98 -9.04 6.75 7.65
N ILE A 99 -9.51 5.67 7.01
CA ILE A 99 -10.32 4.63 7.69
C ILE A 99 -9.50 3.96 8.81
N LEU A 100 -8.25 3.59 8.52
CA LEU A 100 -7.36 2.97 9.50
C LEU A 100 -7.07 3.90 10.67
N GLU A 101 -6.74 5.16 10.41
CA GLU A 101 -6.48 6.16 11.44
C GLU A 101 -7.71 6.35 12.33
N LYS A 102 -8.88 6.60 11.72
CA LYS A 102 -10.14 6.79 12.45
C LYS A 102 -10.44 5.61 13.38
N ASN A 103 -10.31 4.38 12.89
CA ASN A 103 -10.69 3.20 13.65
C ASN A 103 -9.61 2.79 14.67
N ALA A 104 -8.33 2.85 14.30
CA ALA A 104 -7.24 2.45 15.17
C ALA A 104 -7.02 3.46 16.30
N CYS A 105 -7.31 4.74 16.06
CA CYS A 105 -7.19 5.85 17.02
C CYS A 105 -8.52 6.24 17.66
N ALA A 106 -9.61 5.48 17.46
CA ALA A 106 -10.92 5.73 18.09
C ALA A 106 -10.85 5.75 19.62
N LYS A 107 -9.83 5.10 20.20
CA LYS A 107 -9.45 5.23 21.60
C LYS A 107 -8.00 5.71 21.67
N SER A 108 -7.69 6.49 22.72
CA SER A 108 -6.31 6.89 23.01
C SER A 108 -5.40 5.67 23.13
N GLN A 109 -4.23 5.73 22.50
CA GLN A 109 -3.24 4.66 22.50
C GLN A 109 -2.12 5.02 23.48
N SER A 110 -1.87 4.16 24.46
CA SER A 110 -0.90 4.41 25.54
C SER A 110 0.56 4.24 25.13
N SER A 111 0.82 3.64 23.96
CA SER A 111 2.17 3.44 23.44
C SER A 111 2.15 3.20 21.92
N VAL A 112 3.32 3.30 21.29
CA VAL A 112 3.52 2.91 19.87
C VAL A 112 3.12 1.45 19.66
N GLU A 113 3.39 0.57 20.63
CA GLU A 113 3.05 -0.84 20.50
C GLU A 113 1.54 -1.08 20.59
N ALA A 114 0.84 -0.35 21.47
CA ALA A 114 -0.62 -0.37 21.52
C ALA A 114 -1.23 0.11 20.20
N LEU A 115 -0.70 1.21 19.64
CA LEU A 115 -1.10 1.71 18.32
C LEU A 115 -0.84 0.67 17.21
N ASN A 116 0.33 0.03 17.18
CA ASN A 116 0.66 -1.00 16.19
C ASN A 116 -0.29 -2.21 16.27
N LYS A 117 -0.67 -2.63 17.48
CA LYS A 117 -1.68 -3.68 17.70
C LYS A 117 -3.07 -3.25 17.23
N SER A 118 -3.43 -1.99 17.49
CA SER A 118 -4.69 -1.40 17.02
C SER A 118 -4.75 -1.36 15.50
N LEU A 119 -3.70 -0.84 14.84
CA LEU A 119 -3.57 -0.80 13.39
C LEU A 119 -3.65 -2.18 12.76
N HIS A 120 -2.93 -3.18 13.31
CA HIS A 120 -3.05 -4.55 12.83
C HIS A 120 -4.49 -5.06 12.91
N ARG A 121 -5.15 -4.94 14.06
CA ARG A 121 -6.52 -5.43 14.25
C ARG A 121 -7.50 -4.80 13.25
N GLU A 122 -7.38 -3.50 13.00
CA GLU A 122 -8.23 -2.82 12.02
C GLU A 122 -7.86 -3.20 10.58
N TRP A 123 -6.57 -3.39 10.30
CA TRP A 123 -6.08 -3.84 9.00
C TRP A 123 -6.58 -5.24 8.64
N GLU A 124 -6.66 -6.15 9.61
CA GLU A 124 -7.17 -7.51 9.39
C GLU A 124 -8.61 -7.52 8.84
N LYS A 125 -9.40 -6.46 9.11
CA LYS A 125 -10.78 -6.33 8.63
C LYS A 125 -10.89 -6.06 7.13
N PHE A 126 -9.80 -5.66 6.47
CA PHE A 126 -9.77 -5.48 5.01
C PHE A 126 -9.63 -6.81 4.24
N TYR A 127 -10.01 -7.95 4.85
CA TYR A 127 -10.06 -9.26 4.18
C TYR A 127 -11.40 -9.44 3.45
N LYS A 128 -11.34 -9.73 2.15
CA LYS A 128 -12.47 -9.64 1.20
C LYS A 128 -13.12 -8.26 1.21
N ILE A 129 -12.48 -7.28 0.57
CA ILE A 129 -13.27 -6.22 -0.07
C ILE A 129 -14.01 -6.92 -1.22
N THR A 130 -15.25 -7.35 -0.98
CA THR A 130 -16.23 -7.40 -2.05
C THR A 130 -16.34 -5.96 -2.51
N TYR A 131 -15.68 -5.62 -3.61
CA TYR A 131 -15.84 -4.31 -4.22
C TYR A 131 -17.30 -4.25 -4.70
N GLU A 132 -18.18 -3.63 -3.90
CA GLU A 132 -19.41 -3.09 -4.44
C GLU A 132 -19.00 -1.78 -5.14
N PRO A 133 -19.01 -1.73 -6.49
CA PRO A 133 -18.80 -0.46 -7.18
C PRO A 133 -19.80 0.56 -6.63
N PRO A 134 -19.41 1.84 -6.48
CA PRO A 134 -20.37 2.87 -6.16
C PRO A 134 -21.51 2.76 -7.16
N LEU A 135 -22.74 2.54 -6.66
CA LEU A 135 -23.94 2.50 -7.47
C LEU A 135 -23.89 3.71 -8.40
N ARG A 136 -23.69 3.47 -9.71
CA ARG A 136 -23.91 4.50 -10.71
C ARG A 136 -25.32 4.99 -10.44
N ARG A 137 -25.47 6.24 -10.03
CA ARG A 137 -26.75 6.93 -10.19
C ARG A 137 -27.03 6.84 -11.68
N SER A 138 -28.01 6.02 -12.06
CA SER A 138 -28.54 6.05 -13.42
C SER A 138 -28.85 7.50 -13.76
N PRO A 139 -28.37 8.03 -14.90
CA PRO A 139 -28.92 9.26 -15.40
C PRO A 139 -30.38 8.95 -15.73
N ASN A 140 -31.29 9.63 -15.04
CA ASN A 140 -32.70 9.63 -15.38
C ASN A 140 -32.83 10.04 -16.85
N VAL A 141 -33.29 9.11 -17.68
CA VAL A 141 -34.01 9.37 -18.93
C VAL A 141 -35.31 8.61 -18.82
#